data_AF-B5H879-F1
#
_entry.id   AF-B5H879-F1
#
_cell.length_a   1.000
_cell.length_b   1.000
_cell.length_c   1.000
_cell.angle_alpha   90.00
_cell.angle_beta   90.00
_cell.angle_gamma   90.00
#
_symmetry.space_group_name_H-M   'P 1'
#
loop_
_entity.id
_entity.type
_entity.pdbx_description
1 polymer ?
#
loop_
_entity_poly.entity_id
_entity_poly.type
_entity_poly.pdbx_seq_one_letter_code
_entity_poly.pdbx_strand_id
1 'polypeptide(L)' 'MNDLAQLLHDTMRRRHMTPQAVADKTGIRTPRIRVFAEDGSSGPISPTRSELTELADALGLPRPLVLHAAGLTPVGSPA' A
#
# COMPACT_ATOMS: atom_id res chain seq x y z
N MET A 1 -4.04 6.09 -12.78
CA MET A 1 -4.87 5.26 -11.90
C MET A 1 -3.94 4.72 -10.83
N ASN A 2 -3.81 5.46 -9.73
CA ASN A 2 -3.08 5.02 -8.54
C ASN A 2 -4.11 4.38 -7.62
N ASP A 3 -4.20 3.06 -7.66
CA ASP A 3 -5.23 2.31 -6.96
C ASP A 3 -4.64 1.61 -5.73
N LEU A 4 -3.71 2.26 -5.03
CA LEU A 4 -3.12 1.72 -3.80
C LEU A 4 -4.20 1.39 -2.75
N ALA A 5 -5.17 2.29 -2.54
CA ALA A 5 -6.29 2.06 -1.63
C ALA A 5 -7.04 0.76 -1.97
N GLN A 6 -7.40 0.60 -3.25
CA GLN A 6 -8.12 -0.57 -3.73
C GLN A 6 -7.28 -1.85 -3.62
N LEU A 7 -5.98 -1.79 -3.97
CA LEU A 7 -5.05 -2.91 -3.84
C LEU A 7 -4.93 -3.36 -2.37
N LEU A 8 -4.78 -2.41 -1.45
CA LEU A 8 -4.69 -2.66 -0.02
C LEU A 8 -6.00 -3.25 0.52
N HIS A 9 -7.14 -2.64 0.21
CA HIS A 9 -8.46 -3.09 0.67
C HIS A 9 -8.77 -4.51 0.17
N ASP A 10 -8.57 -4.77 -1.11
CA ASP A 10 -8.90 -6.06 -1.69
C ASP A 10 -7.95 -7.17 -1.19
N THR A 11 -6.66 -6.86 -1.01
CA THR A 11 -5.71 -7.83 -0.45
C THR A 11 -6.00 -8.11 1.02
N MET A 12 -6.28 -7.09 1.83
CA MET A 12 -6.68 -7.26 3.23
C MET A 12 -7.95 -8.09 3.35
N ARG A 13 -8.95 -7.83 2.49
CA ARG A 13 -10.18 -8.62 2.43
C ARG A 13 -9.91 -10.08 2.06
N ARG A 14 -9.13 -10.35 1.00
CA ARG A 14 -8.79 -11.72 0.58
C ARG A 14 -8.01 -12.49 1.64
N ARG A 15 -7.17 -11.81 2.43
CA ARG A 15 -6.33 -12.42 3.47
C ARG A 15 -6.93 -12.32 4.88
N HIS A 16 -8.15 -11.80 5.02
CA HIS A 16 -8.82 -11.58 6.30
C HIS A 16 -7.96 -10.78 7.29
N MET A 17 -7.19 -9.81 6.78
CA MET A 17 -6.30 -8.97 7.58
C MET A 17 -6.98 -7.67 7.96
N THR A 18 -6.84 -7.27 9.23
CA THR A 18 -7.29 -5.96 9.70
C THR A 18 -6.17 -4.92 9.54
N PRO A 19 -6.49 -3.62 9.50
CA PRO A 19 -5.47 -2.56 9.51
C PRO A 19 -4.50 -2.66 10.68
N GLN A 20 -4.97 -3.16 11.83
CA GLN A 20 -4.13 -3.42 13.00
C GLN A 20 -3.15 -4.58 12.75
N ALA A 21 -3.61 -5.70 12.20
CA ALA A 21 -2.72 -6.83 11.88
C ALA A 21 -1.64 -6.45 10.85
N VAL A 22 -1.94 -5.54 9.92
CA VAL A 22 -0.94 -4.99 8.99
C VAL A 22 0.02 -4.05 9.72
N ALA A 23 -0.47 -3.22 10.63
CA ALA A 23 0.36 -2.36 11.46
C ALA A 23 1.35 -3.17 12.34
N ASP A 24 0.87 -4.23 12.97
CA ASP A 24 1.70 -5.12 13.80
C ASP A 24 2.82 -5.80 12.99
N LYS A 25 2.58 -6.10 11.71
CA LYS A 25 3.58 -6.71 10.81
C LYS A 25 4.58 -5.73 10.22
N THR A 26 4.15 -4.50 9.95
CA THR A 26 4.97 -3.48 9.26
C THR A 26 5.64 -2.51 10.22
N GLY A 27 5.21 -2.45 11.49
CA GLY A 27 5.59 -1.39 12.43
C GLY A 27 5.01 -0.02 12.10
N ILE A 28 4.20 0.09 11.03
CA ILE A 28 3.51 1.32 10.65
C ILE A 28 2.32 1.52 11.57
N ARG A 29 2.12 2.74 12.08
CA ARG A 29 1.00 3.04 12.97
C ARG A 29 -0.34 2.75 12.28
N THR A 30 -1.26 2.06 12.96
CA THR A 30 -2.61 1.72 12.46
C THR A 30 -3.38 2.87 11.82
N PRO A 31 -3.35 4.12 12.36
CA PRO A 31 -4.01 5.24 11.70
C PRO A 31 -3.47 5.52 10.29
N ARG A 32 -2.16 5.35 10.05
CA ARG A 32 -1.57 5.52 8.71
C ARG A 32 -2.04 4.42 7.76
N ILE A 33 -2.08 3.17 8.23
CA ILE A 33 -2.60 2.04 7.44
C ILE A 33 -4.04 2.30 6.98
N ARG A 34 -4.90 2.83 7.87
CA ARG A 34 -6.28 3.21 7.52
C ARG A 34 -6.30 4.28 6.42
N VAL A 35 -5.54 5.35 6.59
CA VAL A 35 -5.45 6.41 5.58
C VAL A 35 -4.95 5.87 4.24
N PHE A 36 -3.96 4.98 4.22
CA PHE A 36 -3.51 4.36 2.97
C PHE A 36 -4.58 3.47 2.33
N ALA A 37 -5.39 2.79 3.13
CA ALA A 37 -6.47 1.93 2.64
C ALA A 37 -7.70 2.72 2.17
N GLU A 38 -7.90 3.94 2.66
CA GLU A 38 -9.01 4.82 2.32
C GLU A 38 -8.64 5.78 1.17
N ASP A 39 -7.52 6.50 1.31
CA ASP A 39 -7.10 7.56 0.39
C ASP A 39 -5.96 7.15 -0.56
N GLY A 40 -5.34 5.99 -0.33
CA GLY A 40 -4.24 5.50 -1.15
C GLY A 40 -3.01 6.38 -1.03
N SER A 41 -2.33 6.61 -2.15
CA SER A 41 -1.18 7.53 -2.22
C SER A 41 -1.58 8.97 -2.57
N SER A 42 -2.85 9.21 -2.89
CA SER A 42 -3.39 10.50 -3.33
C SER A 42 -3.93 11.35 -2.17
N GLY A 43 -4.04 10.77 -0.97
CA GLY A 43 -4.46 11.48 0.23
C GLY A 43 -3.43 12.48 0.75
N PRO A 44 -3.81 13.26 1.79
CA PRO A 44 -2.92 14.24 2.43
C PRO A 44 -1.68 13.61 3.08
N ILE A 45 -1.70 12.30 3.30
CA ILE A 45 -0.61 11.52 3.84
C ILE A 45 -0.19 10.49 2.80
N SER A 46 0.87 10.78 2.06
CA SER A 46 1.45 9.83 1.10
C SER A 46 2.38 8.83 1.81
N PRO A 47 2.30 7.53 1.46
CA PRO A 47 3.21 6.52 1.97
C PRO A 47 4.61 6.67 1.36
N THR A 48 5.63 6.45 2.16
CA THR A 48 7.03 6.45 1.72
C THR A 48 7.39 5.14 1.01
N ARG A 49 8.49 5.14 0.25
CA ARG A 49 9.00 3.92 -0.42
C ARG A 49 9.31 2.78 0.55
N SER A 50 9.81 3.09 1.75
CA SER A 50 10.07 2.10 2.80
C SER A 50 8.75 1.52 3.30
N GLU A 51 7.76 2.37 3.64
CA GLU A 51 6.45 1.90 4.08
C GLU A 51 5.75 1.03 3.02
N LEU A 52 5.87 1.37 1.74
CA LEU A 52 5.33 0.56 0.64
C LEU A 52 6.04 -0.79 0.49
N THR A 53 7.33 -0.85 0.81
CA THR A 53 8.07 -2.11 0.87
C THR A 53 7.58 -2.98 2.02
N GLU A 54 7.45 -2.41 3.22
CA GLU A 54 6.90 -3.12 4.38
C GLU A 54 5.46 -3.61 4.12
N LEU A 55 4.62 -2.78 3.51
CA LEU A 55 3.25 -3.14 3.13
C LEU A 55 3.23 -4.31 2.14
N ALA A 56 4.12 -4.30 1.14
CA ALA A 56 4.24 -5.38 0.19
C ALA A 56 4.62 -6.70 0.87
N ASP A 57 5.61 -6.68 1.76
CA ASP A 57 6.02 -7.86 2.53
C ASP A 57 4.91 -8.35 3.47
N ALA A 58 4.30 -7.47 4.26
CA ALA A 58 3.25 -7.83 5.21
C ALA A 58 2.00 -8.42 4.53
N LEU A 59 1.65 -7.90 3.36
CA LEU A 59 0.52 -8.36 2.55
C LEU A 59 0.91 -9.44 1.55
N GLY A 60 2.18 -9.87 1.51
CA GLY A 60 2.70 -10.83 0.54
C GLY A 60 2.40 -10.47 -0.92
N LEU A 61 2.49 -9.18 -1.24
CA LEU A 61 2.31 -8.63 -2.59
C LEU A 61 3.68 -8.39 -3.24
N PRO A 62 3.77 -8.45 -4.58
CA PRO A 62 4.98 -8.05 -5.28
C PRO A 62 5.27 -6.56 -5.04
N ARG A 63 6.47 -6.23 -4.56
CA ARG A 63 6.93 -4.84 -4.36
C ARG A 63 6.72 -3.94 -5.60
N PRO A 64 7.01 -4.37 -6.84
CA PRO A 64 6.77 -3.55 -8.03
C PRO A 64 5.29 -3.18 -8.21
N LEU A 65 4.37 -4.10 -7.89
CA LEU A 65 2.92 -3.85 -7.98
C LEU A 65 2.50 -2.76 -7.00
N VAL A 66 2.98 -2.83 -5.76
CA VAL A 66 2.65 -1.85 -4.71
C VAL A 66 3.24 -0.47 -5.04
N LEU A 67 4.49 -0.42 -5.53
CA LEU A 67 5.12 0.85 -5.93
C LEU A 67 4.45 1.48 -7.16
N HIS A 68 4.00 0.67 -8.11
CA HIS A 68 3.23 1.13 -9.26
C HIS A 68 1.85 1.64 -8.86
N ALA A 69 1.13 0.92 -7.98
CA ALA A 69 -0.15 1.37 -7.45
C ALA A 69 -0.05 2.68 -6.64
N ALA A 70 1.12 2.93 -6.04
CA ALA A 70 1.46 4.17 -5.35
C ALA A 70 2.06 5.25 -6.28
N GLY A 71 2.22 4.98 -7.58
CA GLY A 71 2.73 5.93 -8.57
C GLY A 71 4.21 6.30 -8.40
N LEU A 72 4.96 5.51 -7.63
CA LEU A 72 6.39 5.71 -7.37
C LEU A 72 7.29 5.00 -8.38
N THR A 73 6.72 4.22 -9.29
CA THR A 73 7.42 3.80 -10.51
C THR A 73 6.87 4.61 -11.67
N PRO A 74 7.72 5.28 -12.46
CA PRO A 74 7.27 5.78 -13.74
C PRO A 74 6.78 4.58 -14.55
N VAL A 75 5.57 4.68 -15.11
CA VAL A 75 5.23 3.86 -16.27
C VAL A 75 6.37 4.09 -17.25
N GLY A 76 7.04 3.04 -17.71
CA GLY A 76 8.03 3.21 -18.76
C GLY A 76 7.36 4.04 -19.86
N SER A 77 7.92 5.21 -20.17
CA SER A 77 7.61 5.86 -21.43
C SER A 77 7.90 4.81 -22.51
N PRO A 78 6.92 4.43 -23.36
CA PRO A 78 7.28 3.75 -24.59
C PRO A 78 8.18 4.72 -25.37
N ALA A 79 9.30 4.20 -25.85
CA ALA A 79 10.20 4.87 -26.77
C ALA A 79 9.47 5.33 -28.04
#